data_AF-A0A953X856-F1
#
_entry.id   AF-A0A953X856-F1
#
_cell.length_a   1.000
_cell.length_b   1.000
_cell.length_c   1.000
_cell.angle_alpha   90.00
_cell.angle_beta   90.00
_cell.angle_gamma   90.00
#
_symmetry.space_group_name_H-M   'P 1'
#
loop_
_entity.id
_entity.type
_entity.pdbx_description
1 polymer ?
#
loop_
_entity_poly.entity_id
_entity_poly.type
_entity_poly.pdbx_seq_one_letter_code
_entity_poly.pdbx_strand_id
1 'polypeptide(L)'
;RRIPYKLEIGNPNREGFVTVFQMVASAKGLELTEETIQTVVDWLEEMGMPLAFYQPKYITDQVLSACKYEGVPAAYSRQYVVDALDNLYMRTTSSSQKAQVSPLRRIN
;
A
#
# COMPACT_ATOMS: atom_id res chain seq x y z
N ARG A 1 21.73 -1.63 23.71
CA ARG A 1 21.08 -0.42 24.29
C ARG A 1 19.60 -0.75 24.51
N ARG A 2 19.00 -0.49 25.67
CA ARG A 2 17.56 -0.79 25.93
C ARG A 2 16.70 0.39 25.47
N ILE A 3 15.59 0.12 24.78
CA ILE A 3 14.58 1.12 24.42
C ILE A 3 13.48 1.05 25.50
N PRO A 4 13.24 2.11 26.29
CA PRO A 4 12.35 2.06 27.45
C PRO A 4 10.86 1.98 27.09
N TYR A 5 10.47 2.33 25.86
CA TYR A 5 9.09 2.27 25.39
C TYR A 5 9.00 1.65 23.98
N LYS A 6 8.00 0.81 23.76
CA LYS A 6 7.59 0.31 22.45
C LYS A 6 6.23 0.93 22.13
N LEU A 7 6.18 1.83 21.17
CA LEU A 7 4.92 2.38 20.66
C LEU A 7 4.40 1.41 19.60
N GLU A 8 3.19 0.89 19.82
CA GLU A 8 2.50 0.07 18.84
C GLU A 8 1.54 0.95 18.05
N ILE A 9 1.72 0.98 16.72
CA ILE A 9 0.84 1.70 15.81
C ILE A 9 -0.05 0.64 15.18
N GLY A 10 -1.35 0.71 15.46
CA GLY A 10 -2.34 -0.14 14.83
C GLY A 10 -2.62 0.26 13.38
N ASN A 11 -3.48 -0.49 12.73
CA ASN A 11 -3.97 -0.13 11.40
C ASN A 11 -4.88 1.11 11.47
N PRO A 12 -4.85 1.99 10.45
CA PRO A 12 -5.80 3.08 10.35
C PRO A 12 -7.24 2.56 10.20
N ASN A 13 -8.18 3.32 10.74
CA ASN A 13 -9.57 3.25 10.29
C ASN A 13 -9.72 3.98 8.94
N ARG A 14 -10.90 3.91 8.31
CA ARG A 14 -11.13 4.53 6.99
C ARG A 14 -10.80 6.01 6.97
N GLU A 15 -11.22 6.77 7.98
CA GLU A 15 -10.95 8.21 8.07
C GLU A 15 -9.44 8.50 8.14
N GLY A 16 -8.72 7.83 9.05
CA GLY A 16 -7.28 8.01 9.19
C GLY A 16 -6.50 7.59 7.94
N PHE A 17 -6.97 6.56 7.23
CA PHE A 17 -6.41 6.16 5.94
C PHE A 17 -6.58 7.27 4.90
N VAL A 18 -7.79 7.81 4.76
CA VAL A 18 -8.10 8.92 3.83
C VAL A 18 -7.27 10.16 4.16
N THR A 19 -7.17 10.55 5.43
CA THR A 19 -6.37 11.70 5.85
C THR A 19 -4.90 11.52 5.45
N VAL A 20 -4.30 10.37 5.74
CA VAL A 20 -2.90 10.11 5.37
C VAL A 20 -2.73 10.09 3.85
N PHE A 21 -3.70 9.53 3.11
CA PHE A 21 -3.63 9.50 1.66
C PHE A 21 -3.71 10.90 1.04
N GLN A 22 -4.63 11.74 1.50
CA GLN A 22 -4.71 13.14 1.09
C GLN A 22 -3.40 13.88 1.37
N MET A 23 -2.84 13.74 2.58
CA MET A 23 -1.56 14.36 2.94
C MET A 23 -0.42 13.92 2.02
N VAL A 24 -0.32 12.63 1.70
CA VAL A 24 0.70 12.09 0.79
C VAL A 24 0.51 12.62 -0.63
N ALA A 25 -0.73 12.62 -1.14
CA ALA A 25 -1.05 13.10 -2.48
C ALA A 25 -0.72 14.59 -2.62
N SER A 26 -1.15 15.42 -1.67
CA SER A 26 -0.86 16.86 -1.64
C SER A 26 0.63 17.15 -1.55
N ALA A 27 1.38 16.41 -0.71
CA ALA A 27 2.83 16.55 -0.61
C ALA A 27 3.57 16.22 -1.93
N LYS A 28 2.90 15.51 -2.85
CA LYS A 28 3.43 15.09 -4.14
C LYS A 28 2.80 15.83 -5.33
N GLY A 29 1.94 16.82 -5.08
CA GLY A 29 1.28 17.61 -6.11
C GLY A 29 0.23 16.84 -6.92
N LEU A 30 -0.33 15.76 -6.36
CA LEU A 30 -1.41 14.98 -6.95
C LEU A 30 -2.74 15.31 -6.27
N GLU A 31 -3.80 15.41 -7.06
CA GLU A 31 -5.16 15.56 -6.56
C GLU A 31 -5.79 14.18 -6.32
N LEU A 32 -6.13 13.88 -5.07
CA LEU A 32 -6.78 12.63 -4.71
C LEU A 32 -8.30 12.77 -4.80
N THR A 33 -8.95 11.90 -5.57
CA THR A 33 -10.42 11.86 -5.73
C THR A 33 -11.04 10.77 -4.86
N GLU A 34 -12.32 10.92 -4.50
CA GLU A 34 -13.07 9.88 -3.77
C GLU A 34 -13.13 8.57 -4.57
N GLU A 35 -13.22 8.64 -5.90
CA GLU A 35 -13.19 7.45 -6.77
C GLU A 35 -11.87 6.66 -6.64
N THR A 36 -10.73 7.38 -6.53
CA THR A 36 -9.43 6.75 -6.33
C THR A 36 -9.36 6.06 -4.97
N ILE A 37 -9.84 6.74 -3.92
CA ILE A 37 -9.91 6.19 -2.56
C ILE A 37 -10.76 4.93 -2.56
N GLN A 38 -11.96 4.99 -3.14
CA GLN A 38 -12.88 3.87 -3.18
C GLN A 38 -12.29 2.69 -3.96
N THR A 39 -11.64 2.95 -5.09
CA THR A 39 -10.91 1.91 -5.86
C THR A 39 -9.87 1.18 -5.02
N VAL A 40 -9.10 1.90 -4.20
CA VAL A 40 -8.08 1.30 -3.33
C VAL A 40 -8.72 0.49 -2.22
N VAL A 41 -9.75 1.05 -1.56
CA VAL A 41 -10.43 0.38 -0.44
C VAL A 41 -11.12 -0.90 -0.92
N ASP A 42 -11.88 -0.83 -2.01
CA ASP A 42 -12.58 -1.98 -2.59
C ASP A 42 -11.60 -3.09 -2.95
N TRP A 43 -10.50 -2.75 -3.62
CA TRP A 43 -9.48 -3.73 -4.00
C TRP A 43 -8.83 -4.39 -2.77
N LEU A 44 -8.53 -3.62 -1.72
CA LEU A 44 -7.95 -4.15 -0.48
C LEU A 44 -8.94 -5.07 0.25
N GLU A 45 -10.22 -4.71 0.29
CA GLU A 45 -11.30 -5.52 0.87
C GLU A 45 -11.48 -6.83 0.10
N GLU A 46 -11.53 -6.78 -1.24
CA GLU A 46 -11.61 -7.95 -2.11
C GLU A 46 -10.44 -8.93 -1.89
N MET A 47 -9.25 -8.39 -1.65
CA MET A 47 -8.04 -9.18 -1.39
C MET A 47 -7.86 -9.58 0.09
N GLY A 48 -8.78 -9.19 0.97
CA GLY A 48 -8.69 -9.48 2.41
C GLY A 48 -7.50 -8.80 3.11
N MET A 49 -6.99 -7.70 2.55
CA MET A 49 -5.85 -6.96 3.08
C MET A 49 -6.33 -5.81 3.97
N PRO A 50 -5.76 -5.62 5.17
CA PRO A 50 -6.14 -4.52 6.03
C PRO A 50 -5.66 -3.17 5.46
N LEU A 51 -6.35 -2.08 5.81
CA LEU A 51 -5.82 -0.74 5.60
C LEU A 51 -4.52 -0.55 6.40
N ALA A 52 -3.53 0.09 5.81
CA ALA A 52 -2.22 0.29 6.42
C ALA A 52 -1.59 1.61 6.00
N PHE A 53 -0.90 2.27 6.94
CA PHE A 53 -0.31 3.60 6.71
C PHE A 53 0.77 3.65 5.62
N TYR A 54 1.36 2.51 5.22
CA TYR A 54 2.35 2.47 4.15
C TYR A 54 1.73 2.46 2.75
N GLN A 55 0.47 2.01 2.60
CA GLN A 55 -0.16 1.84 1.29
C GLN A 55 -0.27 3.17 0.52
N PRO A 56 -0.75 4.29 1.11
CA PRO A 56 -0.92 5.54 0.36
C PRO A 56 0.38 6.03 -0.28
N LYS A 57 1.47 6.05 0.51
CA LYS A 57 2.80 6.44 0.01
C LYS A 57 3.25 5.57 -1.15
N TYR A 58 3.10 4.26 -1.02
CA TYR A 58 3.51 3.33 -2.06
C TYR A 58 2.71 3.55 -3.35
N ILE A 59 1.38 3.63 -3.25
CA ILE A 59 0.48 3.82 -4.39
C ILE A 59 0.82 5.13 -5.11
N THR A 60 0.94 6.24 -4.38
CA THR A 60 1.30 7.55 -4.96
C THR A 60 2.65 7.51 -5.68
N ASP A 61 3.67 6.90 -5.09
CA ASP A 61 5.00 6.82 -5.71
C ASP A 61 5.00 5.94 -6.97
N GLN A 62 4.23 4.85 -7.00
CA GLN A 62 4.07 3.99 -8.18
C GLN A 62 3.32 4.71 -9.30
N VAL A 63 2.22 5.41 -8.98
CA VAL A 63 1.45 6.21 -9.95
C VAL A 63 2.34 7.28 -10.59
N LEU A 64 3.11 8.03 -9.80
CA LEU A 64 4.05 9.01 -10.33
C LEU A 64 5.12 8.38 -11.23
N SER A 65 5.62 7.21 -10.85
CA SER A 65 6.63 6.50 -11.63
C SER A 65 6.06 6.02 -12.98
N ALA A 66 4.83 5.52 -12.98
CA ALA A 66 4.11 5.13 -14.19
C ALA A 66 3.86 6.34 -15.10
N CYS A 67 3.34 7.45 -14.56
CA CYS A 67 3.13 8.68 -15.35
C CYS A 67 4.45 9.19 -15.96
N LYS A 68 5.53 9.18 -15.19
CA LYS A 68 6.86 9.59 -15.67
C LYS A 68 7.39 8.68 -16.78
N TYR A 69 7.15 7.37 -16.68
CA TYR A 69 7.56 6.40 -17.68
C TYR A 69 6.79 6.59 -19.00
N GLU A 70 5.47 6.79 -18.92
CA GLU A 70 4.59 7.01 -20.07
C GLU A 70 4.71 8.43 -20.65
N GLY A 71 5.37 9.35 -19.95
CA GLY A 71 5.52 10.75 -20.37
C GLY A 71 4.23 11.57 -20.29
N VAL A 72 3.28 11.16 -19.44
CA VAL A 72 1.98 11.83 -19.25
C VAL A 72 2.00 12.70 -17.98
N PRO A 73 1.09 13.70 -17.86
CA PRO A 73 0.93 14.47 -16.63
C PRO A 73 0.63 13.57 -15.42
N ALA A 74 1.13 13.97 -14.25
CA ALA A 74 0.89 13.26 -13.00
C ALA A 74 -0.60 13.28 -12.65
N ALA A 75 -1.25 12.11 -12.66
CA ALA A 75 -2.63 11.94 -12.28
C ALA A 75 -2.88 10.53 -11.75
N TYR A 76 -3.81 10.38 -10.82
CA TYR A 76 -4.34 9.05 -10.50
C TYR A 76 -5.21 8.58 -11.66
N SER A 77 -4.95 7.36 -12.12
CA SER A 77 -5.84 6.62 -13.01
C SER A 77 -6.18 5.29 -12.34
N ARG A 78 -7.37 4.77 -12.60
CA ARG A 78 -7.78 3.46 -12.08
C ARG A 78 -6.75 2.37 -12.45
N GLN A 79 -6.23 2.42 -13.68
CA GLN A 79 -5.20 1.49 -14.15
C GLN A 79 -3.93 1.56 -13.31
N TYR A 80 -3.31 2.73 -13.18
CA TYR A 80 -2.05 2.87 -12.44
C TYR A 80 -2.18 2.54 -10.96
N VAL A 81 -3.35 2.81 -10.37
CA VAL A 81 -3.65 2.47 -8.98
C VAL A 81 -3.75 0.95 -8.80
N VAL A 82 -4.48 0.25 -9.68
CA VAL A 82 -4.60 -1.20 -9.63
C VAL A 82 -3.23 -1.86 -9.90
N ASP A 83 -2.47 -1.38 -10.87
CA ASP A 83 -1.12 -1.87 -11.15
C ASP A 83 -0.19 -1.70 -9.93
N ALA A 84 -0.29 -0.55 -9.24
CA ALA A 84 0.44 -0.33 -8.00
C ALA A 84 0.03 -1.35 -6.92
N LEU A 85 -1.26 -1.60 -6.73
CA LEU A 85 -1.76 -2.56 -5.74
C LEU A 85 -1.34 -4.00 -6.06
N ASP A 86 -1.42 -4.41 -7.32
CA ASP A 86 -0.96 -5.72 -7.78
C ASP A 86 0.54 -5.92 -7.54
N ASN A 87 1.34 -4.87 -7.76
CA ASN A 87 2.76 -4.88 -7.46
C ASN A 87 3.04 -4.91 -5.94
N LEU A 88 2.23 -4.22 -5.15
CA LEU A 88 2.37 -4.17 -3.68
C LEU A 88 2.15 -5.54 -3.04
N TYR A 89 1.19 -6.31 -3.55
CA TYR A 89 0.75 -7.56 -2.95
C TYR A 89 1.10 -8.81 -3.75
N MET A 90 1.87 -8.68 -4.84
CA MET A 90 2.36 -9.75 -5.71
C MET A 90 1.42 -10.96 -5.76
N ARG A 91 0.50 -10.99 -6.73
CA ARG A 91 -0.21 -12.24 -7.05
C ARG A 91 0.83 -13.29 -7.42
N THR A 92 1.09 -14.21 -6.50
CA THR A 92 2.09 -15.26 -6.71
C THR A 92 1.57 -16.16 -7.82
N THR A 93 2.05 -15.97 -9.05
CA THR A 93 1.99 -17.05 -10.04
C THR A 93 2.81 -18.19 -9.45
N SER A 94 2.22 -19.37 -9.36
CA SER A 94 2.77 -20.53 -8.67
C SER A 94 4.07 -21.02 -9.33
N SER A 95 5.19 -20.39 -9.01
CA SER A 95 6.55 -20.88 -9.29
C SER A 95 7.58 -20.51 -8.19
N SER A 96 7.13 -20.10 -7.00
CA SER A 96 7.94 -20.12 -5.77
C SER A 96 7.09 -20.11 -4.50
N GLN A 97 6.39 -21.22 -4.25
CA GLN A 97 6.07 -21.60 -2.87
C GLN A 97 7.23 -22.41 -2.32
N LYS A 98 8.04 -21.79 -1.44
CA LYS A 98 8.69 -22.37 -0.25
C LYS A 98 9.74 -21.41 0.32
N ALA A 99 9.28 -20.53 1.21
CA ALA A 99 10.10 -20.03 2.32
C ALA A 99 9.23 -20.23 3.58
N GLN A 100 9.18 -21.45 4.10
CA GLN A 100 9.96 -21.85 5.29
C GLN A 100 9.74 -20.91 6.48
N VAL A 101 8.69 -21.19 7.26
CA VAL A 101 8.69 -20.89 8.70
C VAL A 101 8.77 -22.23 9.41
N SER A 102 9.99 -22.71 9.64
CA SER A 102 10.24 -23.85 10.52
C SER A 102 10.01 -23.41 11.97
N PRO A 103 9.22 -24.12 12.79
CA PRO A 103 9.15 -23.81 14.20
C PRO A 103 10.48 -24.20 14.86
N LEU A 104 11.13 -23.25 15.52
CA LEU A 104 12.31 -23.48 16.35
C LEU A 104 11.98 -24.59 17.35
N ARG A 105 12.57 -25.78 17.16
CA ARG A 105 12.58 -26.82 18.19
C ARG A 105 13.29 -26.25 19.41
N ARG A 106 12.59 -26.16 20.54
CA ARG A 106 13.21 -25.99 21.85
C ARG A 106 14.12 -27.18 22.10
N ILE A 107 15.42 -26.91 22.18
CA ILE A 107 16.39 -27.78 22.82
C ILE A 107 16.19 -27.67 24.33
N ASN A 108 15.87 -28.79 24.97
CA ASN A 108 16.14 -29.07 26.38
C ASN A 108 17.22 -30.16 26.41
#